data_AF-A0A2V4ML87-F1
#
_entry.id   AF-A0A2V4ML87-F1
#
_cell.length_a   1.000
_cell.length_b   1.000
_cell.length_c   1.000
_cell.angle_alpha   90.00
_cell.angle_beta   90.00
_cell.angle_gamma   90.00
#
_symmetry.space_group_name_H-M   'P 1'
#
loop_
_entity.id
_entity.type
_entity.pdbx_description
1 polymer ?
#
loop_
_entity_poly.entity_id
_entity_poly.type
_entity_poly.pdbx_seq_one_letter_code
_entity_poly.pdbx_strand_id
1 'polypeptide(L)'
;MQVRAEPYALEQDGLDDLLRLLTSDLRKLPVVLLSPYAHGELNQIDPAKLARNLAGVAVVVCVEDPELTWDFANEVGRQLSCFNGATRIYWPGFSKASDPRSHRLFFGSWIEQVGSVAAARAIERAIFAVAAFRYVPDKRIANLIRSTEAAERQKLLDQKREAGDEFWDDYQQAVDQLKEAEEQVADLEAENANLRANQQVFFAAGPEVPEEIAHTDATEQLAFSSVAEAVEAAAIRCKKLEILDTAMSAAAESPFQRPYDIFRALIDLDEIVDAWSKNRDDNGSGGDLLQHLRDRGWGKRSSMHISDTTRGKYRSHYEFVYQGKKQLFEPHITIGAGDANACSSIHFIFDQERLKMVVGYVGRHLPNTKT
;
A
#
# COMPACT_ATOMS: atom_id res chain seq x y z
N MET A 1 24.39 2.83 -1.32
CA MET A 1 24.00 2.42 0.04
C MET A 1 24.75 1.15 0.47
N GLN A 2 25.18 1.06 1.72
CA GLN A 2 25.75 -0.14 2.34
C GLN A 2 24.70 -0.77 3.28
N VAL A 3 24.88 -2.00 3.76
CA VAL A 3 23.97 -2.55 4.78
C VAL A 3 24.46 -2.06 6.15
N ARG A 4 23.61 -1.36 6.90
CA ARG A 4 23.92 -0.83 8.22
C ARG A 4 22.75 -1.10 9.17
N ALA A 5 23.04 -1.11 10.47
CA ALA A 5 22.02 -1.20 11.52
C ALA A 5 21.31 0.15 11.78
N GLU A 6 21.32 1.04 10.79
CA GLU A 6 20.78 2.40 10.82
C GLU A 6 19.94 2.62 9.56
N PRO A 7 18.83 3.36 9.67
CA PRO A 7 18.00 3.67 8.52
C PRO A 7 18.69 4.71 7.64
N TYR A 8 18.47 4.62 6.35
CA TYR A 8 18.86 5.65 5.41
C TYR A 8 17.75 6.69 5.28
N ALA A 9 18.04 7.93 5.70
CA ALA A 9 17.20 9.06 5.35
C ALA A 9 17.29 9.30 3.83
N LEU A 10 16.15 9.27 3.15
CA LEU A 10 16.06 9.60 1.74
C LEU A 10 15.87 11.11 1.60
N GLU A 11 16.87 11.75 1.02
CA GLU A 11 16.84 13.15 0.60
C GLU A 11 16.58 13.22 -0.92
N GLN A 12 16.24 14.41 -1.41
CA GLN A 12 15.80 14.60 -2.80
C GLN A 12 16.88 14.20 -3.83
N ASP A 13 18.15 14.46 -3.53
CA ASP A 13 19.30 14.07 -4.36
C ASP A 13 19.57 12.55 -4.35
N GLY A 14 19.06 11.84 -3.33
CA GLY A 14 19.19 10.39 -3.18
C GLY A 14 18.12 9.57 -3.92
N LEU A 15 17.10 10.20 -4.50
CA LEU A 15 15.99 9.51 -5.17
C LEU A 15 16.46 8.63 -6.33
N ASP A 16 17.29 9.19 -7.22
CA ASP A 16 17.84 8.48 -8.37
C ASP A 16 18.66 7.26 -7.95
N ASP A 17 19.42 7.38 -6.86
CA ASP A 17 20.24 6.30 -6.31
C ASP A 17 19.38 5.20 -5.69
N LEU A 18 18.28 5.56 -5.00
CA LEU A 18 17.30 4.59 -4.53
C LEU A 18 16.67 3.85 -5.71
N LEU A 19 16.26 4.55 -6.77
CA LEU A 19 15.65 3.93 -7.95
C LEU A 19 16.62 2.96 -8.63
N ARG A 20 17.87 3.38 -8.86
CA ARG A 20 18.94 2.51 -9.39
C ARG A 20 19.16 1.28 -8.50
N LEU A 21 19.14 1.45 -7.18
CA LEU A 21 19.27 0.34 -6.24
C LEU A 21 18.08 -0.63 -6.35
N LEU A 22 16.85 -0.11 -6.37
CA LEU A 22 15.64 -0.92 -6.45
C LEU A 22 15.60 -1.77 -7.71
N THR A 23 15.96 -1.21 -8.86
CA THR A 23 15.95 -1.89 -10.17
C THR A 23 17.23 -2.65 -10.51
N SER A 24 18.21 -2.71 -9.59
CA SER A 24 19.47 -3.41 -9.84
C SER A 24 19.31 -4.93 -9.73
N ASP A 25 19.67 -5.65 -10.79
CA ASP A 25 19.73 -7.13 -10.80
C ASP A 25 20.82 -7.70 -9.86
N LEU A 26 21.79 -6.86 -9.50
CA LEU A 26 22.85 -7.22 -8.54
C LEU A 26 22.36 -7.11 -7.09
N ARG A 27 21.24 -6.43 -6.83
CA ARG A 27 20.72 -6.27 -5.47
C ARG A 27 20.34 -7.62 -4.88
N LYS A 28 20.97 -7.95 -3.75
CA LYS A 28 20.70 -9.20 -3.02
C LYS A 28 19.90 -9.01 -1.74
N LEU A 29 19.51 -7.81 -1.34
CA LEU A 29 18.73 -7.62 -0.13
C LEU A 29 17.46 -6.84 -0.43
N PRO A 30 16.34 -7.17 0.26
CA PRO A 30 15.14 -6.35 0.18
C PRO A 30 15.41 -4.95 0.74
N VAL A 31 14.67 -3.97 0.22
CA VAL A 31 14.62 -2.62 0.75
C VAL A 31 13.26 -2.43 1.41
N VAL A 32 13.25 -1.96 2.65
CA VAL A 32 12.04 -1.58 3.38
C VAL A 32 11.96 -0.07 3.37
N LEU A 33 10.95 0.48 2.70
CA LEU A 33 10.75 1.92 2.58
C LEU A 33 9.60 2.35 3.50
N LEU A 34 9.88 3.28 4.42
CA LEU A 34 8.91 3.90 5.31
C LEU A 34 8.58 5.30 4.78
N SER A 35 7.30 5.57 4.55
CA SER A 35 6.82 6.89 4.14
C SER A 35 6.29 7.68 5.33
N PRO A 36 6.37 9.03 5.31
CA PRO A 36 5.65 9.88 6.23
C PRO A 36 4.17 9.94 5.83
N TYR A 37 3.35 10.47 6.73
CA TYR A 37 1.98 10.83 6.44
C TYR A 37 1.91 12.08 5.56
N ALA A 38 0.80 12.27 4.85
CA ALA A 38 0.61 13.43 3.97
C ALA A 38 0.64 14.79 4.73
N HIS A 39 0.39 14.78 6.05
CA HIS A 39 0.49 15.96 6.91
C HIS A 39 1.90 16.21 7.46
N GLY A 40 2.89 15.41 7.07
CA GLY A 40 4.30 15.58 7.46
C GLY A 40 4.68 14.89 8.78
N GLU A 41 3.78 14.15 9.42
CA GLU A 41 4.19 13.29 10.53
C GLU A 41 4.95 12.07 9.99
N LEU A 42 5.94 11.62 10.75
CA LEU A 42 6.73 10.45 10.38
C LEU A 42 5.91 9.16 10.52
N ASN A 43 6.42 8.10 9.91
CA ASN A 43 5.88 6.76 10.06
C ASN A 43 5.82 6.35 11.55
N GLN A 44 4.75 5.67 11.98
CA GLN A 44 4.62 5.21 13.37
C GLN A 44 5.61 4.09 13.73
N ILE A 45 6.17 3.39 12.74
CA ILE A 45 7.24 2.42 12.98
C ILE A 45 8.56 3.17 13.18
N ASP A 46 9.21 2.91 14.32
CA ASP A 46 10.56 3.41 14.60
C ASP A 46 11.56 2.84 13.57
N PRO A 47 12.09 3.68 12.66
CA PRO A 47 12.99 3.23 11.58
C PRO A 47 14.33 2.75 12.13
N ALA A 48 14.82 3.33 13.24
CA ALA A 48 16.08 2.95 13.85
C ALA A 48 15.99 1.58 14.53
N LYS A 49 14.88 1.30 15.21
CA LYS A 49 14.63 -0.03 15.79
C LYS A 49 14.46 -1.09 14.70
N LEU A 50 13.72 -0.79 13.64
CA LEU A 50 13.53 -1.71 12.53
C LEU A 50 14.86 -2.02 11.82
N ALA A 51 15.69 -1.00 11.56
CA ALA A 51 17.00 -1.17 10.94
C ALA A 51 17.95 -2.05 11.77
N ARG A 52 17.94 -1.90 13.11
CA ARG A 52 18.71 -2.77 14.00
C ARG A 52 18.26 -4.23 13.93
N ASN A 53 16.95 -4.47 13.91
CA ASN A 53 16.40 -5.83 13.87
C ASN A 53 16.63 -6.51 12.52
N LEU A 54 16.63 -5.74 11.43
CA LEU A 54 16.83 -6.24 10.07
C LEU A 54 18.28 -6.16 9.59
N ALA A 55 19.22 -5.81 10.47
CA ALA A 55 20.63 -5.67 10.13
C ALA A 55 21.17 -6.98 9.50
N GLY A 56 21.76 -6.87 8.32
CA GLY A 56 22.30 -7.99 7.55
C GLY A 56 21.30 -8.71 6.64
N VAL A 57 20.00 -8.50 6.80
CA VAL A 57 18.95 -9.18 5.98
C VAL A 57 18.06 -8.24 5.18
N ALA A 58 18.03 -6.94 5.50
CA ALA A 58 17.37 -5.92 4.68
C ALA A 58 18.04 -4.54 4.86
N VAL A 59 17.75 -3.63 3.92
CA VAL A 59 18.08 -2.20 4.04
C VAL A 59 16.82 -1.43 4.38
N VAL A 60 16.86 -0.60 5.42
CA VAL A 60 15.74 0.26 5.81
C VAL A 60 15.99 1.68 5.28
N VAL A 61 15.00 2.24 4.60
CA VAL A 61 15.01 3.59 4.05
C VAL A 61 13.79 4.32 4.61
N CYS A 62 13.98 5.53 5.12
CA CYS A 62 12.91 6.38 5.60
C CYS A 62 12.86 7.67 4.78
N VAL A 63 11.65 8.05 4.40
CA VAL A 63 11.37 9.34 3.77
C VAL A 63 10.81 10.24 4.87
N GLU A 64 11.32 11.48 4.97
CA GLU A 64 10.79 12.48 5.89
C GLU A 64 9.91 13.51 5.17
N ASP A 65 10.28 13.85 3.93
CA ASP A 65 9.56 14.80 3.09
C ASP A 65 8.40 14.12 2.34
N PRO A 66 7.13 14.53 2.57
CA PRO A 66 6.00 14.03 1.81
C PRO A 66 6.09 14.30 0.30
N GLU A 67 6.71 15.40 -0.15
CA GLU A 67 6.84 15.70 -1.59
C GLU A 67 7.69 14.64 -2.29
N LEU A 68 8.75 14.17 -1.63
CA LEU A 68 9.61 13.12 -2.15
C LEU A 68 8.88 11.77 -2.35
N THR A 69 7.80 11.51 -1.59
CA THR A 69 6.96 10.33 -1.83
C THR A 69 6.16 10.43 -3.12
N TRP A 70 5.76 11.64 -3.53
CA TRP A 70 5.09 11.89 -4.80
C TRP A 70 6.05 11.77 -5.97
N ASP A 71 7.26 12.33 -5.85
CA ASP A 71 8.31 12.19 -6.85
C ASP A 71 8.67 10.71 -7.06
N PHE A 72 8.83 9.96 -5.97
CA PHE A 72 9.02 8.52 -6.04
C PHE A 72 7.84 7.80 -6.70
N ALA A 73 6.59 8.17 -6.38
CA ALA A 73 5.41 7.57 -7.00
C ALA A 73 5.29 7.86 -8.50
N ASN A 74 5.70 9.05 -8.97
CA ASN A 74 5.79 9.37 -10.39
C ASN A 74 6.79 8.47 -11.11
N GLU A 75 7.87 8.10 -10.44
CA GLU A 75 8.92 7.25 -11.00
C GLU A 75 8.55 5.77 -11.05
N VAL A 76 8.03 5.19 -9.95
CA VAL A 76 7.74 3.75 -9.89
C VAL A 76 6.30 3.37 -10.26
N GLY A 77 5.42 4.37 -10.38
CA GLY A 77 4.00 4.18 -10.59
C GLY A 77 3.23 4.00 -9.28
N ARG A 78 1.97 4.47 -9.26
CA ARG A 78 1.11 4.51 -8.06
C ARG A 78 0.98 3.16 -7.36
N GLN A 79 0.83 2.07 -8.11
CA GLN A 79 0.62 0.74 -7.54
C GLN A 79 1.85 0.17 -6.83
N LEU A 80 3.06 0.66 -7.17
CA LEU A 80 4.32 0.24 -6.56
C LEU A 80 4.87 1.28 -5.56
N SER A 81 4.17 2.40 -5.36
CA SER A 81 4.58 3.47 -4.44
C SER A 81 4.40 3.11 -2.95
N CYS A 82 5.01 3.92 -2.07
CA CYS A 82 4.88 3.86 -0.61
C CYS A 82 4.52 5.26 -0.09
N PHE A 83 3.37 5.41 0.56
CA PHE A 83 2.78 6.72 0.85
C PHE A 83 1.95 6.73 2.13
N ASN A 84 1.68 7.93 2.65
CA ASN A 84 0.74 8.19 3.75
C ASN A 84 0.94 7.28 4.98
N GLY A 85 2.15 7.27 5.53
CA GLY A 85 2.49 6.49 6.72
C GLY A 85 2.64 4.99 6.44
N ALA A 86 2.60 4.56 5.18
CA ALA A 86 2.79 3.16 4.83
C ALA A 86 4.27 2.72 4.89
N THR A 87 4.46 1.41 4.97
CA THR A 87 5.75 0.73 4.85
C THR A 87 5.69 -0.31 3.73
N ARG A 88 6.60 -0.28 2.75
CA ARG A 88 6.64 -1.26 1.64
C ARG A 88 7.92 -2.08 1.64
N ILE A 89 7.81 -3.37 1.31
CA ILE A 89 8.96 -4.25 1.08
C ILE A 89 9.20 -4.39 -0.43
N TYR A 90 10.35 -3.92 -0.90
CA TYR A 90 10.83 -4.17 -2.27
C TYR A 90 11.82 -5.31 -2.29
N TRP A 91 11.35 -6.51 -2.67
CA TRP A 91 12.20 -7.67 -2.89
C TRP A 91 13.18 -7.50 -4.07
N PRO A 92 14.32 -8.22 -4.08
CA PRO A 92 15.18 -8.33 -5.26
C PRO A 92 14.43 -8.75 -6.51
N GLY A 93 14.88 -8.28 -7.69
CA GLY A 93 14.17 -8.48 -8.96
C GLY A 93 13.03 -7.49 -9.22
N PHE A 94 12.93 -6.43 -8.42
CA PHE A 94 11.94 -5.37 -8.63
C PHE A 94 12.14 -4.67 -9.97
N SER A 95 11.04 -4.47 -10.67
CA SER A 95 10.89 -3.61 -11.84
C SER A 95 9.63 -2.73 -11.73
N LYS A 96 9.57 -1.65 -12.51
CA LYS A 96 8.38 -0.78 -12.60
C LYS A 96 7.14 -1.48 -13.17
N ALA A 97 7.28 -2.70 -13.70
CA ALA A 97 6.19 -3.53 -14.23
C ALA A 97 5.84 -4.74 -13.32
N SER A 98 6.42 -4.81 -12.11
CA SER A 98 6.20 -5.94 -11.20
C SER A 98 4.78 -5.96 -10.67
N ASP A 99 4.27 -7.16 -10.34
CA ASP A 99 3.02 -7.28 -9.58
C ASP A 99 3.19 -6.59 -8.20
N PRO A 100 2.33 -5.61 -7.87
CA PRO A 100 2.34 -4.97 -6.55
C PRO A 100 2.26 -5.95 -5.37
N ARG A 101 1.61 -7.10 -5.53
CA ARG A 101 1.50 -8.13 -4.48
C ARG A 101 2.84 -8.79 -4.17
N SER A 102 3.71 -8.90 -5.17
CA SER A 102 5.07 -9.40 -4.99
C SER A 102 5.95 -8.42 -4.19
N HIS A 103 5.55 -7.16 -4.02
CA HIS A 103 6.26 -6.12 -3.26
C HIS A 103 5.35 -5.49 -2.20
N ARG A 104 4.96 -6.30 -1.22
CA ARG A 104 3.89 -6.02 -0.24
C ARG A 104 3.99 -4.63 0.39
N LEU A 105 2.85 -3.92 0.37
CA LEU A 105 2.60 -2.67 1.09
C LEU A 105 1.86 -2.96 2.41
N PHE A 106 2.31 -2.34 3.49
CA PHE A 106 1.62 -2.28 4.77
C PHE A 106 1.13 -0.84 4.96
N PHE A 107 -0.19 -0.63 4.87
CA PHE A 107 -0.80 0.70 4.93
C PHE A 107 -0.62 1.37 6.30
N GLY A 108 -0.50 2.70 6.31
CA GLY A 108 -0.42 3.49 7.54
C GLY A 108 -1.62 3.26 8.48
N SER A 109 -2.83 3.20 7.92
CA SER A 109 -4.06 2.92 8.67
C SER A 109 -4.05 1.55 9.36
N TRP A 110 -3.47 0.54 8.70
CA TRP A 110 -3.30 -0.78 9.31
C TRP A 110 -2.27 -0.74 10.44
N ILE A 111 -1.15 -0.03 10.24
CA ILE A 111 -0.10 0.15 11.26
C ILE A 111 -0.67 0.83 12.51
N GLU A 112 -1.51 1.86 12.33
CA GLU A 112 -2.26 2.54 13.39
C GLU A 112 -3.16 1.56 14.15
N GLN A 113 -3.95 0.78 13.41
CA GLN A 113 -4.93 -0.13 13.99
C GLN A 113 -4.29 -1.23 14.84
N VAL A 114 -3.21 -1.85 14.36
CA VAL A 114 -2.54 -2.95 15.07
C VAL A 114 -1.47 -2.47 16.05
N GLY A 115 -1.08 -1.20 15.94
CA GLY A 115 0.01 -0.59 16.69
C GLY A 115 1.39 -0.89 16.09
N SER A 116 2.29 0.10 16.22
CA SER A 116 3.63 0.09 15.62
C SER A 116 4.48 -1.14 15.93
N VAL A 117 4.38 -1.68 17.17
CA VAL A 117 5.14 -2.87 17.60
C VAL A 117 4.68 -4.14 16.88
N ALA A 118 3.37 -4.34 16.74
CA ALA A 118 2.83 -5.52 16.07
C ALA A 118 3.08 -5.45 14.56
N ALA A 119 2.93 -4.26 13.98
CA ALA A 119 3.23 -4.00 12.58
C ALA A 119 4.70 -4.28 12.23
N ALA A 120 5.63 -3.72 13.01
CA ALA A 120 7.07 -3.96 12.83
C ALA A 120 7.41 -5.45 12.87
N ARG A 121 6.86 -6.20 13.85
CA ARG A 121 7.04 -7.66 13.95
C ARG A 121 6.49 -8.41 12.74
N ALA A 122 5.39 -7.96 12.15
CA ALA A 122 4.83 -8.59 10.95
C ALA A 122 5.75 -8.40 9.74
N ILE A 123 6.30 -7.19 9.56
CA ILE A 123 7.28 -6.87 8.51
C ILE A 123 8.57 -7.68 8.71
N GLU A 124 9.09 -7.71 9.94
CA GLU A 124 10.27 -8.50 10.32
C GLU A 124 10.07 -9.99 9.99
N ARG A 125 8.94 -10.59 10.39
CA ARG A 125 8.63 -11.99 10.09
C ARG A 125 8.56 -12.26 8.59
N ALA A 126 7.95 -11.37 7.80
CA ALA A 126 7.90 -11.51 6.35
C ALA A 126 9.31 -11.52 5.74
N ILE A 127 10.22 -10.70 6.26
CA ILE A 127 11.61 -10.63 5.82
C ILE A 127 12.40 -11.86 6.24
N PHE A 128 12.33 -12.25 7.52
CA PHE A 128 13.05 -13.40 8.06
C PHE A 128 12.61 -14.72 7.41
N ALA A 129 11.32 -14.87 7.10
CA ALA A 129 10.80 -16.05 6.42
C ALA A 129 11.50 -16.29 5.06
N VAL A 130 11.83 -15.23 4.32
CA VAL A 130 12.54 -15.34 3.04
C VAL A 130 14.06 -15.36 3.25
N ALA A 131 14.59 -14.59 4.20
CA ALA A 131 16.01 -14.55 4.50
C ALA A 131 16.56 -15.90 4.98
N ALA A 132 15.76 -16.69 5.71
CA ALA A 132 16.13 -18.04 6.15
C ALA A 132 16.47 -18.99 4.99
N PHE A 133 15.83 -18.82 3.82
CA PHE A 133 16.12 -19.61 2.61
C PHE A 133 17.25 -19.03 1.76
N ARG A 134 17.78 -17.86 2.13
CA ARG A 134 18.84 -17.17 1.38
C ARG A 134 20.24 -17.63 1.76
N TYR A 135 20.38 -18.49 2.76
CA TYR A 135 21.65 -19.13 3.08
C TYR A 135 22.00 -20.15 1.99
N VAL A 136 22.88 -19.73 1.08
CA VAL A 136 23.58 -20.63 0.18
C VAL A 136 25.01 -20.76 0.74
N PRO A 137 25.44 -21.95 1.19
CA PRO A 137 26.81 -22.16 1.61
C PRO A 137 27.76 -21.70 0.49
N ASP A 138 28.87 -21.06 0.84
CA ASP A 138 29.87 -20.69 -0.16
C ASP A 138 30.24 -21.94 -0.97
N LYS A 139 30.17 -21.85 -2.31
CA LYS A 139 30.43 -22.99 -3.20
C LYS A 139 31.80 -23.62 -2.93
N ARG A 140 32.79 -22.85 -2.47
CA ARG A 140 34.12 -23.37 -2.09
C ARG A 140 34.04 -24.21 -0.83
N ILE A 141 33.26 -23.81 0.17
CA ILE A 141 33.05 -24.58 1.40
C ILE A 141 32.25 -25.85 1.09
N ALA A 142 31.17 -25.74 0.32
CA ALA A 142 30.38 -26.89 -0.11
C ALA A 142 31.20 -27.89 -0.94
N ASN A 143 32.00 -27.40 -1.89
CA ASN A 143 32.87 -28.25 -2.70
C ASN A 143 34.00 -28.86 -1.88
N LEU A 144 34.55 -28.12 -0.90
CA LEU A 144 35.56 -28.65 0.00
C LEU A 144 35.00 -29.83 0.79
N ILE A 145 33.84 -29.67 1.44
CA ILE A 145 33.15 -30.72 2.21
C ILE A 145 32.90 -31.95 1.33
N ARG A 146 32.29 -31.77 0.15
CA ARG A 146 32.04 -32.88 -0.80
C ARG A 146 33.32 -33.58 -1.21
N SER A 147 34.39 -32.83 -1.49
CA SER A 147 35.67 -33.41 -1.92
C SER A 147 36.35 -34.20 -0.79
N THR A 148 36.26 -33.73 0.46
CA THR A 148 36.79 -34.45 1.62
C THR A 148 35.99 -35.72 1.90
N GLU A 149 34.66 -35.66 1.85
CA GLU A 149 33.79 -36.81 2.08
C GLU A 149 33.97 -37.88 0.98
N ALA A 150 34.08 -37.46 -0.29
CA ALA A 150 34.35 -38.37 -1.40
C ALA A 150 35.74 -39.02 -1.29
N ALA A 151 36.76 -38.27 -0.87
CA ALA A 151 38.11 -38.81 -0.68
C ALA A 151 38.19 -39.77 0.51
N GLU A 152 37.48 -39.51 1.61
CA GLU A 152 37.37 -40.44 2.75
C GLU A 152 36.62 -41.71 2.36
N ARG A 153 35.52 -41.58 1.60
CA ARG A 153 34.75 -42.71 1.09
C ARG A 153 35.60 -43.59 0.16
N GLN A 154 36.40 -42.98 -0.72
CA GLN A 154 37.31 -43.70 -1.62
C GLN A 154 38.44 -44.41 -0.86
N LYS A 155 39.01 -43.78 0.18
CA LYS A 155 40.02 -44.43 1.03
C LYS A 155 39.46 -45.65 1.76
N LEU A 156 38.24 -45.55 2.27
CA LEU A 156 37.57 -46.67 2.94
C LEU A 156 37.25 -47.80 1.95
N LEU A 157 36.87 -47.46 0.72
CA LEU A 157 36.69 -48.40 -0.39
C LEU A 157 37.99 -49.15 -0.70
N ASP A 158 39.08 -48.43 -0.92
CA ASP A 158 40.37 -49.01 -1.31
C ASP A 158 40.94 -49.91 -0.19
N GLN A 159 40.84 -49.47 1.07
CA GLN A 159 41.27 -50.27 2.24
C GLN A 159 40.51 -51.57 2.38
N LYS A 160 39.20 -51.56 2.12
CA LYS A 160 38.39 -52.77 2.22
C LYS A 160 38.52 -53.67 0.99
N ARG A 161 38.82 -53.12 -0.19
CA ARG A 161 39.13 -53.89 -1.41
C ARG A 161 40.43 -54.71 -1.26
N GLU A 162 41.41 -54.17 -0.55
CA GLU A 162 42.64 -54.90 -0.17
C GLU A 162 42.38 -56.05 0.84
N ALA A 163 41.24 -56.06 1.54
CA ALA A 163 40.88 -57.11 2.49
C ALA A 163 40.25 -58.37 1.85
N GLY A 164 40.00 -58.39 0.54
CA GLY A 164 39.86 -59.62 -0.25
C GLY A 164 38.47 -60.27 -0.40
N ASP A 165 37.38 -59.63 0.01
CA ASP A 165 36.02 -60.20 -0.14
C ASP A 165 35.45 -60.02 -1.57
N GLU A 166 34.96 -61.07 -2.23
CA GLU A 166 34.32 -60.99 -3.58
C GLU A 166 33.00 -60.17 -3.62
N PHE A 167 32.58 -59.59 -2.50
CA PHE A 167 31.40 -58.73 -2.34
C PHE A 167 31.59 -57.30 -2.90
N TRP A 168 32.77 -56.98 -3.45
CA TRP A 168 33.12 -55.61 -3.87
C TRP A 168 32.44 -55.14 -5.14
N ASP A 169 32.06 -56.02 -6.07
CA ASP A 169 31.35 -55.59 -7.28
C ASP A 169 29.95 -55.06 -6.93
N ASP A 170 29.24 -55.74 -6.02
CA ASP A 170 27.95 -55.29 -5.48
C ASP A 170 28.10 -54.00 -4.66
N TYR A 171 29.20 -53.84 -3.91
CA TYR A 171 29.48 -52.62 -3.16
C TYR A 171 29.87 -51.44 -4.07
N GLN A 172 30.62 -51.70 -5.14
CA GLN A 172 30.96 -50.71 -6.17
C GLN A 172 29.68 -50.24 -6.86
N GLN A 173 28.79 -51.18 -7.17
CA GLN A 173 27.47 -50.87 -7.71
C GLN A 173 26.62 -50.06 -6.71
N ALA A 174 26.68 -50.36 -5.41
CA ALA A 174 26.01 -49.57 -4.38
C ALA A 174 26.59 -48.15 -4.23
N VAL A 175 27.90 -47.97 -4.46
CA VAL A 175 28.56 -46.66 -4.46
C VAL A 175 28.20 -45.85 -5.70
N ASP A 176 28.12 -46.49 -6.86
CA ASP A 176 27.65 -45.86 -8.09
C ASP A 176 26.18 -45.46 -7.95
N GLN A 177 25.33 -46.30 -7.35
CA GLN A 177 23.95 -45.95 -7.00
C GLN A 177 23.88 -44.81 -5.98
N LEU A 178 24.79 -44.75 -5.01
CA LEU A 178 24.85 -43.65 -4.04
C LEU A 178 25.23 -42.33 -4.73
N LYS A 179 26.15 -42.38 -5.71
CA LYS A 179 26.52 -41.23 -6.52
C LYS A 179 25.35 -40.75 -7.40
N GLU A 180 24.63 -41.67 -8.01
CA GLU A 180 23.43 -41.38 -8.80
C GLU A 180 22.30 -40.82 -7.91
N ALA A 181 22.15 -41.34 -6.69
CA ALA A 181 21.24 -40.80 -5.69
C ALA A 181 21.65 -39.40 -5.21
N GLU A 182 22.94 -39.12 -5.05
CA GLU A 182 23.47 -37.78 -4.74
C GLU A 182 23.20 -36.77 -5.88
N GLU A 183 23.32 -37.21 -7.14
CA GLU A 183 22.93 -36.42 -8.32
C GLU A 183 21.41 -36.17 -8.35
N GLN A 184 20.59 -37.18 -8.07
CA GLN A 184 19.14 -37.04 -7.95
C GLN A 184 18.73 -36.12 -6.79
N VAL A 185 19.43 -36.15 -5.66
CA VAL A 185 19.19 -35.22 -4.55
C VAL A 185 19.50 -33.79 -4.99
N ALA A 186 20.58 -33.57 -5.73
CA ALA A 186 20.89 -32.23 -6.27
C ALA A 186 19.81 -31.74 -7.26
N ASP A 187 19.27 -32.62 -8.09
CA ASP A 187 18.16 -32.31 -8.99
C ASP A 187 16.85 -32.06 -8.24
N LEU A 188 16.52 -32.87 -7.23
CA LEU A 188 15.37 -32.69 -6.35
C LEU A 188 15.48 -31.42 -5.48
N GLU A 189 16.70 -30.99 -5.12
CA GLU A 189 16.96 -29.70 -4.48
C GLU A 189 16.72 -28.53 -5.43
N ALA A 190 17.12 -28.67 -6.70
CA ALA A 190 16.81 -27.70 -7.76
C ALA A 190 15.30 -27.64 -8.04
N GLU A 191 14.61 -28.77 -8.04
CA GLU A 191 13.16 -28.84 -8.17
C GLU A 191 12.45 -28.28 -6.93
N ASN A 192 12.95 -28.53 -5.72
CA ASN A 192 12.45 -27.91 -4.48
C ASN A 192 12.62 -26.39 -4.52
N ALA A 193 13.73 -25.88 -5.04
CA ALA A 193 13.91 -24.45 -5.24
C ALA A 193 12.88 -23.87 -6.22
N ASN A 194 12.55 -24.63 -7.27
CA ASN A 194 11.53 -24.27 -8.25
C ASN A 194 10.11 -24.32 -7.67
N LEU A 195 9.79 -25.36 -6.89
CA LEU A 195 8.51 -25.52 -6.17
C LEU A 195 8.35 -24.48 -5.05
N ARG A 196 9.43 -24.04 -4.41
CA ARG A 196 9.41 -22.92 -3.44
C ARG A 196 9.20 -21.57 -4.11
N ALA A 197 9.75 -21.36 -5.31
CA ALA A 197 9.41 -20.22 -6.14
C ALA A 197 7.90 -20.24 -6.50
N ASN A 198 7.32 -21.42 -6.74
CA ASN A 198 5.87 -21.58 -6.93
C ASN A 198 5.05 -21.42 -5.63
N GLN A 199 5.57 -21.84 -4.47
CA GLN A 199 4.90 -21.60 -3.17
C GLN A 199 4.86 -20.10 -2.82
N GLN A 200 5.88 -19.31 -3.18
CA GLN A 200 5.83 -17.85 -3.04
C GLN A 200 4.72 -17.21 -3.90
N VAL A 201 4.35 -17.85 -5.01
CA VAL A 201 3.18 -17.46 -5.81
C VAL A 201 1.86 -17.79 -5.09
N PHE A 202 1.82 -18.79 -4.19
CA PHE A 202 0.62 -19.22 -3.46
C PHE A 202 0.43 -18.58 -2.06
N PHE A 203 1.51 -18.20 -1.36
CA PHE A 203 1.43 -17.49 -0.04
C PHE A 203 1.03 -16.01 -0.13
N ALA A 204 0.33 -15.68 -1.21
CA ALA A 204 -0.78 -14.75 -1.23
C ALA A 204 -1.92 -15.07 -0.20
N ALA A 205 -1.89 -16.15 0.59
CA ALA A 205 -2.77 -16.31 1.74
C ALA A 205 -2.19 -15.63 3.00
N GLY A 206 -2.50 -14.34 3.20
CA GLY A 206 -2.05 -13.54 4.33
C GLY A 206 -2.54 -14.03 5.71
N PRO A 207 -1.99 -13.51 6.82
CA PRO A 207 -2.39 -13.93 8.16
C PRO A 207 -3.88 -13.62 8.40
N GLU A 208 -4.60 -14.61 8.96
CA GLU A 208 -5.97 -14.52 9.45
C GLU A 208 -6.19 -13.24 10.26
N VAL A 209 -6.77 -12.24 9.62
CA VAL A 209 -7.52 -11.15 10.25
C VAL A 209 -8.89 -11.20 9.57
N PRO A 210 -10.01 -11.23 10.31
CA PRO A 210 -11.34 -11.44 9.73
C PRO A 210 -11.57 -10.55 8.50
N GLU A 211 -11.90 -11.20 7.39
CA GLU A 211 -11.97 -10.62 6.04
C GLU A 211 -12.93 -9.42 5.91
N GLU A 212 -13.79 -9.15 6.90
CA GLU A 212 -14.85 -8.16 6.78
C GLU A 212 -14.44 -6.70 7.03
N ILE A 213 -13.30 -6.41 7.68
CA ILE A 213 -12.97 -5.03 8.09
C ILE A 213 -11.85 -4.40 7.24
N ALA A 214 -10.94 -5.19 6.66
CA ALA A 214 -9.79 -4.67 5.89
C ALA A 214 -9.94 -4.77 4.36
N HIS A 215 -10.81 -5.65 3.85
CA HIS A 215 -11.00 -5.82 2.39
C HIS A 215 -11.79 -4.69 1.74
N THR A 216 -12.62 -3.99 2.50
CA THR A 216 -13.49 -2.93 1.98
C THR A 216 -12.70 -1.65 1.67
N ASP A 217 -11.76 -1.26 2.54
CA ASP A 217 -11.00 -0.01 2.36
C ASP A 217 -9.82 -0.12 1.37
N ALA A 218 -9.07 -1.23 1.40
CA ALA A 218 -7.84 -1.38 0.63
C ALA A 218 -8.07 -1.71 -0.86
N THR A 219 -9.21 -2.35 -1.19
CA THR A 219 -9.58 -2.66 -2.58
C THR A 219 -10.21 -1.44 -3.26
N GLU A 220 -10.96 -0.62 -2.52
CA GLU A 220 -11.60 0.60 -3.05
C GLU A 220 -10.63 1.77 -3.24
N GLN A 221 -9.53 1.83 -2.47
CA GLN A 221 -8.43 2.80 -2.68
C GLN A 221 -7.79 2.75 -4.07
N LEU A 222 -7.93 1.61 -4.76
CA LEU A 222 -7.31 1.32 -6.06
C LEU A 222 -8.34 1.10 -7.18
N ALA A 223 -9.66 1.22 -6.90
CA ALA A 223 -10.71 0.78 -7.82
C ALA A 223 -11.17 1.83 -8.84
N PHE A 224 -11.14 3.12 -8.51
CA PHE A 224 -11.75 4.14 -9.37
C PHE A 224 -10.79 4.67 -10.42
N SER A 225 -11.13 4.44 -11.69
CA SER A 225 -10.46 4.99 -12.86
C SER A 225 -10.88 6.42 -13.19
N SER A 226 -12.02 6.87 -12.66
CA SER A 226 -12.57 8.22 -12.89
C SER A 226 -13.40 8.74 -11.71
N VAL A 227 -13.67 10.05 -11.70
CA VAL A 227 -14.56 10.66 -10.69
C VAL A 227 -15.99 10.15 -10.84
N ALA A 228 -16.46 9.90 -12.06
CA ALA A 228 -17.77 9.28 -12.29
C ALA A 228 -17.89 7.93 -11.59
N GLU A 229 -16.91 7.05 -11.76
CA GLU A 229 -16.91 5.72 -11.13
C GLU A 229 -16.96 5.80 -9.60
N ALA A 230 -16.21 6.74 -9.02
CA ALA A 230 -16.26 7.03 -7.58
C ALA A 230 -17.64 7.50 -7.12
N VAL A 231 -18.29 8.40 -7.87
CA VAL A 231 -19.62 8.92 -7.53
C VAL A 231 -20.71 7.85 -7.70
N GLU A 232 -20.62 7.02 -8.75
CA GLU A 232 -21.52 5.89 -8.97
C GLU A 232 -21.41 4.85 -7.86
N ALA A 233 -20.20 4.49 -7.46
CA ALA A 233 -19.98 3.57 -6.35
C ALA A 233 -20.54 4.12 -5.03
N ALA A 234 -20.34 5.41 -4.77
CA ALA A 234 -20.92 6.07 -3.61
C ALA A 234 -22.45 6.06 -3.67
N ALA A 235 -23.06 6.31 -4.83
CA ALA A 235 -24.53 6.27 -4.98
C ALA A 235 -25.13 4.90 -4.71
N ILE A 236 -24.40 3.82 -5.01
CA ILE A 236 -24.82 2.44 -4.73
C ILE A 236 -24.65 2.12 -3.25
N ARG A 237 -23.55 2.55 -2.63
CA ARG A 237 -23.17 2.14 -1.26
C ARG A 237 -23.79 3.00 -0.17
N CYS A 238 -23.88 4.31 -0.39
CA CYS A 238 -24.29 5.29 0.60
C CYS A 238 -25.82 5.42 0.65
N LYS A 239 -26.42 5.02 1.78
CA LYS A 239 -27.88 5.00 1.93
C LYS A 239 -28.46 6.33 2.37
N LYS A 240 -27.64 7.22 2.96
CA LYS A 240 -28.00 8.56 3.44
C LYS A 240 -27.55 9.66 2.48
N LEU A 241 -26.78 9.32 1.47
CA LEU A 241 -26.47 10.20 0.35
C LEU A 241 -27.63 10.23 -0.66
N GLU A 242 -27.89 11.41 -1.23
CA GLU A 242 -28.75 11.59 -2.40
C GLU A 242 -27.97 12.42 -3.41
N ILE A 243 -27.46 11.78 -4.45
CA ILE A 243 -26.64 12.43 -5.48
C ILE A 243 -27.56 12.84 -6.64
N LEU A 244 -27.58 14.13 -6.98
CA LEU A 244 -28.40 14.64 -8.07
C LEU A 244 -27.79 14.32 -9.44
N ASP A 245 -28.62 14.26 -10.49
CA ASP A 245 -28.17 14.04 -11.88
C ASP A 245 -27.14 15.08 -12.33
N THR A 246 -27.22 16.31 -11.79
CA THR A 246 -26.23 17.37 -12.04
C THR A 246 -24.86 17.04 -11.47
N ALA A 247 -24.79 16.38 -10.32
CA ALA A 247 -23.53 15.93 -9.73
C ALA A 247 -22.94 14.76 -10.53
N MET A 248 -23.77 13.81 -10.97
CA MET A 248 -23.36 12.70 -11.85
C MET A 248 -22.80 13.21 -13.17
N SER A 249 -23.51 14.15 -13.81
CA SER A 249 -23.08 14.76 -15.07
C SER A 249 -21.76 15.52 -14.93
N ALA A 250 -21.61 16.30 -13.85
CA ALA A 250 -20.37 17.01 -13.57
C ALA A 250 -19.19 16.07 -13.28
N ALA A 251 -19.45 14.95 -12.60
CA ALA A 251 -18.44 13.94 -12.28
C ALA A 251 -17.89 13.27 -13.54
N ALA A 252 -18.74 13.01 -14.53
CA ALA A 252 -18.35 12.44 -15.83
C ALA A 252 -17.38 13.33 -16.62
N GLU A 253 -17.48 14.65 -16.49
CA GLU A 253 -16.61 15.61 -17.17
C GLU A 253 -15.39 16.04 -16.33
N SER A 254 -15.25 15.50 -15.12
CA SER A 254 -14.21 15.93 -14.18
C SER A 254 -12.84 15.34 -14.56
N PRO A 255 -11.81 16.18 -14.80
CA PRO A 255 -10.46 15.71 -15.11
C PRO A 255 -9.63 15.40 -13.85
N PHE A 256 -10.23 15.48 -12.66
CA PHE A 256 -9.55 15.31 -11.38
C PHE A 256 -8.96 13.91 -11.22
N GLN A 257 -7.66 13.84 -10.91
CA GLN A 257 -6.85 12.60 -10.99
C GLN A 257 -6.86 11.74 -9.71
N ARG A 258 -7.60 12.18 -8.68
CA ARG A 258 -7.69 11.49 -7.38
C ARG A 258 -9.13 11.07 -7.05
N PRO A 259 -9.78 10.23 -7.89
CA PRO A 259 -11.18 9.88 -7.71
C PRO A 259 -11.50 9.18 -6.38
N TYR A 260 -10.55 8.47 -5.78
CA TYR A 260 -10.74 7.93 -4.42
C TYR A 260 -10.93 9.00 -3.36
N ASP A 261 -10.28 10.17 -3.45
CA ASP A 261 -10.50 11.25 -2.49
C ASP A 261 -11.94 11.78 -2.56
N ILE A 262 -12.56 11.72 -3.75
CA ILE A 262 -13.99 12.03 -3.94
C ILE A 262 -14.85 10.97 -3.28
N PHE A 263 -14.59 9.69 -3.55
CA PHE A 263 -15.33 8.59 -2.94
C PHE A 263 -15.28 8.67 -1.40
N ARG A 264 -14.08 8.87 -0.82
CA ARG A 264 -13.90 9.05 0.63
C ARG A 264 -14.75 10.19 1.17
N ALA A 265 -14.73 11.36 0.50
CA ALA A 265 -15.54 12.49 0.93
C ALA A 265 -17.05 12.20 0.90
N LEU A 266 -17.52 11.43 -0.08
CA LEU A 266 -18.93 11.04 -0.19
C LEU A 266 -19.34 10.01 0.87
N ILE A 267 -18.46 9.07 1.22
CA ILE A 267 -18.66 8.13 2.33
C ILE A 267 -18.70 8.89 3.67
N ASP A 268 -17.74 9.79 3.90
CA ASP A 268 -17.73 10.62 5.11
C ASP A 268 -19.01 11.44 5.25
N LEU A 269 -19.51 12.02 4.16
CA LEU A 269 -20.78 12.75 4.14
C LEU A 269 -21.99 11.87 4.50
N ASP A 270 -22.00 10.61 4.06
CA ASP A 270 -23.02 9.62 4.43
C ASP A 270 -22.99 9.32 5.93
N GLU A 271 -21.81 9.00 6.46
CA GLU A 271 -21.63 8.65 7.88
C GLU A 271 -21.89 9.82 8.84
N ILE A 272 -21.65 11.06 8.39
CA ILE A 272 -21.96 12.25 9.18
C ILE A 272 -23.46 12.31 9.49
N VAL A 273 -24.33 11.85 8.58
CA VAL A 273 -25.78 11.84 8.82
C VAL A 273 -26.12 10.93 10.00
N ASP A 274 -25.50 9.75 10.08
CA ASP A 274 -25.72 8.81 11.18
C ASP A 274 -25.15 9.33 12.49
N ALA A 275 -23.93 9.88 12.47
CA ALA A 275 -23.31 10.50 13.64
C ALA A 275 -24.14 11.69 14.16
N TRP A 276 -24.66 12.52 13.26
CA TRP A 276 -25.51 13.65 13.59
C TRP A 276 -26.85 13.20 14.17
N SER A 277 -27.50 12.19 13.57
CA SER A 277 -28.77 11.66 14.08
C SER A 277 -28.61 11.09 15.48
N LYS A 278 -27.56 10.29 15.71
CA LYS A 278 -27.26 9.73 17.03
C LYS A 278 -27.02 10.83 18.07
N ASN A 279 -26.21 11.83 17.74
CA ASN A 279 -25.97 12.96 18.63
C ASN A 279 -27.26 13.74 18.94
N ARG A 280 -28.16 13.89 17.96
CA ARG A 280 -29.45 14.55 18.18
C ARG A 280 -30.32 13.76 19.14
N ASP A 281 -30.35 12.45 19.00
CA ASP A 281 -31.16 11.59 19.86
C ASP A 281 -30.61 11.55 21.30
N ASP A 282 -29.27 11.51 21.45
CA ASP A 282 -28.61 11.46 22.75
C ASP A 282 -28.58 12.82 23.48
N ASN A 283 -28.34 13.91 22.75
CA ASN A 283 -28.02 15.23 23.32
C ASN A 283 -29.03 16.34 22.95
N GLY A 284 -30.10 16.01 22.23
CA GLY A 284 -31.11 16.98 21.76
C GLY A 284 -30.66 17.85 20.58
N SER A 285 -29.41 17.74 20.13
CA SER A 285 -28.86 18.43 18.95
C SER A 285 -27.80 17.57 18.29
N GLY A 286 -27.84 17.48 16.95
CA GLY A 286 -26.84 16.70 16.21
C GLY A 286 -25.46 17.35 16.10
N GLY A 287 -25.33 18.60 16.55
CA GLY A 287 -24.09 19.37 16.54
C GLY A 287 -23.81 20.15 15.25
N ASP A 288 -22.65 20.78 15.20
CA ASP A 288 -22.17 21.58 14.06
C ASP A 288 -21.67 20.68 12.93
N LEU A 289 -22.26 20.83 11.75
CA LEU A 289 -21.88 20.05 10.57
C LEU A 289 -20.41 20.29 10.17
N LEU A 290 -19.92 21.52 10.34
CA LEU A 290 -18.52 21.82 10.05
C LEU A 290 -17.58 21.13 11.03
N GLN A 291 -17.98 20.95 12.29
CA GLN A 291 -17.21 20.18 13.27
C GLN A 291 -17.12 18.71 12.89
N HIS A 292 -18.23 18.09 12.48
CA HIS A 292 -18.23 16.71 11.99
C HIS A 292 -17.30 16.49 10.79
N LEU A 293 -17.22 17.47 9.88
CA LEU A 293 -16.27 17.48 8.78
C LEU A 293 -14.82 17.67 9.25
N ARG A 294 -14.58 18.56 10.23
CA ARG A 294 -13.26 18.76 10.85
C ARG A 294 -12.74 17.49 11.51
N ASP A 295 -13.59 16.79 12.25
CA ASP A 295 -13.24 15.55 12.97
C ASP A 295 -12.87 14.41 12.00
N ARG A 296 -13.38 14.45 10.76
CA ARG A 296 -13.02 13.55 9.65
C ARG A 296 -11.88 14.07 8.78
N GLY A 297 -11.15 15.10 9.23
CA GLY A 297 -9.98 15.63 8.56
C GLY A 297 -10.26 16.58 7.40
N TRP A 298 -11.51 16.97 7.14
CA TRP A 298 -11.84 17.92 6.07
C TRP A 298 -11.54 19.37 6.46
N GLY A 299 -11.43 19.71 7.74
CA GLY A 299 -10.67 20.88 8.21
C GLY A 299 -10.91 22.17 7.42
N LYS A 300 -9.79 22.76 6.93
CA LYS A 300 -9.76 23.96 6.07
C LYS A 300 -10.27 23.74 4.64
N ARG A 301 -10.50 22.48 4.25
CA ARG A 301 -11.01 22.08 2.93
C ARG A 301 -12.54 22.17 2.87
N SER A 302 -13.22 22.21 4.00
CA SER A 302 -14.67 22.38 4.07
C SER A 302 -15.07 23.81 4.42
N SER A 303 -16.12 24.31 3.78
CA SER A 303 -16.79 25.56 4.14
C SER A 303 -18.31 25.36 4.13
N MET A 304 -19.01 26.03 5.04
CA MET A 304 -20.48 26.03 5.07
C MET A 304 -21.10 27.14 4.20
N HIS A 305 -20.27 28.07 3.71
CA HIS A 305 -20.72 29.24 2.96
C HIS A 305 -19.78 29.56 1.79
N ILE A 306 -20.33 30.19 0.76
CA ILE A 306 -19.57 30.90 -0.26
C ILE A 306 -19.46 32.39 0.12
N SER A 307 -18.44 33.09 -0.37
CA SER A 307 -18.28 34.53 -0.09
C SER A 307 -19.43 35.35 -0.68
N ASP A 308 -19.79 36.48 -0.06
CA ASP A 308 -20.86 37.35 -0.58
C ASP A 308 -20.58 37.84 -2.00
N THR A 309 -19.31 38.05 -2.34
CA THR A 309 -18.91 38.44 -3.70
C THR A 309 -19.13 37.31 -4.71
N THR A 310 -18.80 36.06 -4.35
CA THR A 310 -19.10 34.88 -5.19
C THR A 310 -20.61 34.68 -5.30
N ARG A 311 -21.34 34.83 -4.18
CA ARG A 311 -22.80 34.74 -4.13
C ARG A 311 -23.47 35.79 -5.01
N GLY A 312 -22.92 36.99 -5.13
CA GLY A 312 -23.46 38.03 -6.01
C GLY A 312 -23.22 37.76 -7.50
N LYS A 313 -22.02 37.27 -7.85
CA LYS A 313 -21.58 37.15 -9.25
C LYS A 313 -21.85 35.79 -9.89
N TYR A 314 -21.72 34.70 -9.12
CA TYR A 314 -21.75 33.32 -9.62
C TYR A 314 -22.84 32.48 -8.99
N ARG A 315 -23.85 33.10 -8.38
CA ARG A 315 -24.96 32.41 -7.67
C ARG A 315 -25.52 31.21 -8.44
N SER A 316 -25.76 31.39 -9.73
CA SER A 316 -26.37 30.38 -10.60
C SER A 316 -25.58 29.08 -10.68
N HIS A 317 -24.26 29.10 -10.47
CA HIS A 317 -23.41 27.90 -10.46
C HIS A 317 -23.58 27.05 -9.19
N TYR A 318 -24.08 27.66 -8.11
CA TYR A 318 -24.29 27.00 -6.82
C TYR A 318 -25.77 26.66 -6.59
N GLU A 319 -26.65 26.92 -7.56
CA GLU A 319 -28.08 26.66 -7.44
C GLU A 319 -28.48 25.39 -8.19
N PHE A 320 -29.02 24.42 -7.45
CA PHE A 320 -29.47 23.13 -7.98
C PHE A 320 -30.95 22.93 -7.70
N VAL A 321 -31.63 22.14 -8.54
CA VAL A 321 -33.03 21.80 -8.33
C VAL A 321 -33.11 20.56 -7.45
N TYR A 322 -33.72 20.70 -6.28
CA TYR A 322 -33.94 19.62 -5.33
C TYR A 322 -35.36 19.72 -4.77
N GLN A 323 -36.10 18.60 -4.76
CA GLN A 323 -37.52 18.54 -4.36
C GLN A 323 -38.40 19.57 -5.08
N GLY A 324 -38.18 19.74 -6.39
CA GLY A 324 -38.93 20.66 -7.25
C GLY A 324 -38.65 22.14 -7.01
N LYS A 325 -37.67 22.49 -6.16
CA LYS A 325 -37.30 23.87 -5.84
C LYS A 325 -35.84 24.12 -6.18
N LYS A 326 -35.55 25.32 -6.69
CA LYS A 326 -34.18 25.78 -6.87
C LYS A 326 -33.62 26.20 -5.51
N GLN A 327 -32.54 25.57 -5.08
CA GLN A 327 -31.92 25.79 -3.77
C GLN A 327 -30.42 26.05 -3.92
N LEU A 328 -29.85 26.81 -2.99
CA LEU A 328 -28.44 27.19 -3.00
C LEU A 328 -27.61 26.18 -2.18
N PHE A 329 -26.63 25.55 -2.82
CA PHE A 329 -25.74 24.54 -2.23
C PHE A 329 -24.40 25.21 -1.87
N GLU A 330 -24.42 25.97 -0.79
CA GLU A 330 -23.24 26.69 -0.30
C GLU A 330 -22.22 25.79 0.40
N PRO A 331 -22.62 24.80 1.22
CA PRO A 331 -21.68 23.89 1.84
C PRO A 331 -20.89 23.10 0.81
N HIS A 332 -19.58 23.03 1.01
CA HIS A 332 -18.70 22.32 0.09
C HIS A 332 -17.42 21.83 0.73
N ILE A 333 -16.85 20.80 0.09
CA ILE A 333 -15.49 20.30 0.33
C ILE A 333 -14.67 20.56 -0.94
N THR A 334 -13.52 21.22 -0.79
CA THR A 334 -12.54 21.43 -1.87
C THR A 334 -11.32 20.54 -1.66
N ILE A 335 -11.05 19.68 -2.63
CA ILE A 335 -9.95 18.71 -2.59
C ILE A 335 -8.84 19.18 -3.52
N GLY A 336 -7.69 19.50 -2.92
CA GLY A 336 -6.52 20.02 -3.63
C GLY A 336 -6.61 21.50 -3.96
N ALA A 337 -5.70 21.94 -4.83
CA ALA A 337 -5.55 23.32 -5.25
C ALA A 337 -4.86 23.36 -6.63
N GLY A 338 -4.94 24.51 -7.30
CA GLY A 338 -4.32 24.70 -8.61
C GLY A 338 -5.26 24.35 -9.76
N ASP A 339 -4.79 23.54 -10.70
CA ASP A 339 -5.52 23.22 -11.93
C ASP A 339 -6.66 22.22 -11.73
N ALA A 340 -7.44 21.99 -12.78
CA ALA A 340 -8.60 21.08 -12.75
C ALA A 340 -8.23 19.59 -12.55
N ASN A 341 -6.98 19.19 -12.80
CA ASN A 341 -6.51 17.81 -12.56
C ASN A 341 -6.21 17.58 -11.07
N ALA A 342 -5.73 18.62 -10.39
CA ALA A 342 -5.33 18.58 -8.99
C ALA A 342 -6.38 19.15 -8.02
N CYS A 343 -7.39 19.89 -8.51
CA CYS A 343 -8.42 20.57 -7.71
C CYS A 343 -9.84 20.16 -8.12
N SER A 344 -10.65 19.73 -7.13
CA SER A 344 -12.06 19.40 -7.30
C SER A 344 -12.90 19.91 -6.13
N SER A 345 -14.19 20.18 -6.33
CA SER A 345 -15.12 20.50 -5.24
C SER A 345 -16.37 19.63 -5.28
N ILE A 346 -16.91 19.38 -4.08
CA ILE A 346 -18.18 18.70 -3.82
C ILE A 346 -19.11 19.69 -3.14
N HIS A 347 -20.24 20.03 -3.77
CA HIS A 347 -21.25 20.92 -3.20
C HIS A 347 -22.47 20.14 -2.76
N PHE A 348 -22.93 20.40 -1.53
CA PHE A 348 -23.99 19.64 -0.89
C PHE A 348 -24.85 20.50 0.04
N ILE A 349 -25.99 19.95 0.43
CA ILE A 349 -26.81 20.43 1.54
C ILE A 349 -27.16 19.26 2.46
N PHE A 350 -27.46 19.55 3.72
CA PHE A 350 -27.97 18.54 4.64
C PHE A 350 -29.48 18.73 4.86
N ASP A 351 -30.27 17.80 4.32
CA ASP A 351 -31.71 17.72 4.55
C ASP A 351 -31.96 16.97 5.87
N GLN A 352 -32.15 17.75 6.95
CA GLN A 352 -32.33 17.21 8.30
C GLN A 352 -33.69 16.54 8.50
N GLU A 353 -34.71 16.89 7.71
CA GLU A 353 -36.04 16.27 7.80
C GLU A 353 -36.02 14.86 7.21
N ARG A 354 -35.35 14.69 6.07
CA ARG A 354 -35.21 13.39 5.40
C ARG A 354 -34.00 12.60 5.88
N LEU A 355 -33.14 13.19 6.73
CA LEU A 355 -31.84 12.67 7.14
C LEU A 355 -31.05 12.22 5.92
N LYS A 356 -30.83 13.16 5.00
CA LYS A 356 -30.12 12.95 3.74
C LYS A 356 -29.06 14.02 3.51
N MET A 357 -27.85 13.60 3.17
CA MET A 357 -26.88 14.50 2.58
C MET A 357 -27.11 14.55 1.07
N VAL A 358 -27.48 15.71 0.55
CA VAL A 358 -27.86 15.89 -0.86
C VAL A 358 -26.69 16.54 -1.60
N VAL A 359 -26.15 15.86 -2.61
CA VAL A 359 -24.98 16.33 -3.38
C VAL A 359 -25.44 16.88 -4.72
N GLY A 360 -25.21 18.17 -4.94
CA GLY A 360 -25.62 18.87 -6.17
C GLY A 360 -24.54 18.95 -7.24
N TYR A 361 -23.27 18.88 -6.85
CA TYR A 361 -22.13 18.96 -7.77
C TYR A 361 -20.92 18.19 -7.25
N VAL A 362 -20.23 17.49 -8.15
CA VAL A 362 -18.93 16.84 -7.92
C VAL A 362 -18.08 17.04 -9.17
N GLY A 363 -16.99 17.78 -9.09
CA GLY A 363 -16.19 18.05 -10.29
C GLY A 363 -15.19 19.17 -10.12
N ARG A 364 -14.89 19.89 -11.22
CA ARG A 364 -13.99 21.04 -11.18
C ARG A 364 -14.46 22.06 -10.15
N HIS A 365 -13.52 22.75 -9.50
CA HIS A 365 -13.90 23.80 -8.58
C HIS A 365 -14.84 24.82 -9.26
N LEU A 366 -16.01 25.07 -8.67
CA LEU A 366 -16.98 26.02 -9.22
C LEU A 366 -16.41 27.45 -9.26
N PRO A 367 -16.83 28.28 -10.24
CA PRO A 367 -16.28 29.64 -10.40
C PRO A 367 -16.43 30.48 -9.13
N ASN A 368 -15.36 31.15 -8.74
CA ASN A 368 -15.35 32.07 -7.62
C ASN A 368 -14.62 33.37 -8.02
N THR A 369 -14.36 34.27 -7.07
CA THR A 369 -13.68 35.53 -7.38
C THR A 369 -12.17 35.42 -7.61
N LYS A 370 -11.58 34.25 -7.34
CA LYS A 370 -10.14 33.94 -7.42
C LYS A 370 -9.79 32.98 -8.55
N THR A 371 -10.77 32.25 -9.09
CA THR A 371 -10.71 31.30 -10.21
C THR A 371 -11.65 31.78 -11.30
#